data_AF-A0A151A6A9-F1
#
_entry.id   AF-A0A151A6A9-F1
#
_cell.length_a   1.000
_cell.length_b   1.000
_cell.length_c   1.000
_cell.angle_alpha   90.00
_cell.angle_beta   90.00
_cell.angle_gamma   90.00
#
_symmetry.space_group_name_H-M   'P 1'
#
loop_
_entity.id
_entity.type
_entity.pdbx_description
1 polymer ?
#
loop_
_entity_poly.entity_id
_entity_poly.type
_entity_poly.pdbx_seq_one_letter_code
_entity_poly.pdbx_strand_id
1 'polypeptide(L)'
;MKKIIYIILLMIISCSTLSACSNAKKDVQGEWKGKHNKYIIKKDTITIKYQRGDDDVYNYEVVNVNGSELTIDKWFKGEKKGDDFEREKWYTSNHKKEISMYDEEGQVIEAYKVKKPTNNLMWMGIIGVIIAIVYGLYKLGDSEE
;
A
#
# COMPACT_ATOMS: atom_id res chain seq x y z
N MET A 1 24.05 -17.27 -24.83
CA MET A 1 23.90 -16.40 -23.63
C MET A 1 22.69 -15.45 -23.69
N LYS A 2 22.43 -14.73 -24.79
CA LYS A 2 21.30 -13.79 -24.94
C LYS A 2 19.90 -14.33 -24.59
N LYS A 3 19.63 -15.63 -24.86
CA LYS A 3 18.34 -16.28 -24.56
C LYS A 3 18.10 -16.54 -23.07
N ILE A 4 19.15 -16.83 -22.30
CA ILE A 4 19.05 -17.10 -20.85
C ILE A 4 18.75 -15.80 -20.09
N ILE A 5 19.37 -14.70 -20.51
CA ILE A 5 19.11 -13.36 -19.97
C ILE A 5 17.65 -12.95 -20.21
N TYR A 6 17.10 -13.25 -21.40
CA TYR A 6 15.70 -12.96 -21.72
C TYR A 6 14.72 -13.76 -20.84
N ILE A 7 15.02 -15.02 -20.54
CA ILE A 7 14.17 -15.89 -19.70
C ILE A 7 14.18 -15.42 -18.25
N ILE A 8 15.34 -15.02 -17.72
CA ILE A 8 15.45 -14.48 -16.35
C ILE A 8 14.70 -13.14 -16.24
N LEU A 9 14.80 -12.28 -17.25
CA LEU A 9 14.06 -11.01 -17.31
C LEU A 9 12.55 -11.26 -17.34
N LEU A 10 12.08 -12.22 -18.14
CA LEU A 10 10.66 -12.62 -18.22
C LEU A 10 10.15 -13.23 -16.91
N MET A 11 10.96 -14.01 -16.20
CA MET A 11 10.61 -14.55 -14.88
C MET A 11 10.44 -13.43 -13.84
N ILE A 12 11.35 -12.46 -13.80
CA ILE A 12 11.28 -11.31 -12.88
C ILE A 12 10.04 -10.44 -13.18
N ILE A 13 9.70 -10.26 -14.45
CA ILE A 13 8.49 -9.55 -14.87
C ILE A 13 7.23 -10.35 -14.49
N SER A 14 7.23 -11.68 -14.64
CA SER A 14 6.07 -12.52 -14.33
C SER A 14 5.70 -12.56 -12.84
N CYS A 15 6.68 -12.45 -11.93
CA CYS A 15 6.44 -12.40 -10.48
C CYS A 15 5.69 -11.15 -10.01
N SER A 16 5.60 -10.10 -10.84
CA SER A 16 4.85 -8.88 -10.51
C SER A 16 3.35 -8.95 -10.86
N THR A 17 2.90 -9.99 -11.58
CA THR A 17 1.52 -10.06 -12.12
C THR A 17 0.56 -10.98 -11.37
N LEU A 18 1.02 -11.75 -10.39
CA LEU A 18 0.19 -12.70 -9.63
C LEU A 18 -0.52 -12.13 -8.40
N SER A 19 -0.59 -10.81 -8.23
CA SER A 19 -1.32 -10.19 -7.12
C SER A 19 -2.75 -9.82 -7.48
N ALA A 20 -3.50 -10.77 -8.05
CA ALA A 20 -4.95 -10.69 -8.23
C ALA A 20 -5.68 -11.06 -6.91
N CYS A 21 -5.36 -10.33 -5.83
CA CYS A 21 -6.07 -10.38 -4.57
C CYS A 21 -6.42 -8.95 -4.16
N SER A 22 -7.72 -8.64 -4.18
CA SER A 22 -8.40 -7.42 -3.71
C SER A 22 -7.63 -6.10 -3.93
N ASN A 23 -7.77 -5.50 -5.11
CA ASN A 23 -7.23 -4.16 -5.38
C ASN A 23 -7.78 -3.10 -4.42
N ALA A 24 -9.03 -3.24 -3.97
CA ALA A 24 -9.67 -2.36 -2.99
C ALA A 24 -8.86 -2.22 -1.68
N LYS A 25 -8.32 -3.33 -1.16
CA LYS A 25 -7.50 -3.31 0.06
C LYS A 25 -6.17 -2.57 -0.15
N LYS A 26 -5.66 -2.51 -1.39
CA LYS A 26 -4.42 -1.78 -1.72
C LYS A 26 -4.65 -0.28 -1.86
N ASP A 27 -5.83 0.14 -2.32
CA ASP A 27 -6.14 1.55 -2.55
C ASP A 27 -6.18 2.35 -1.23
N VAL A 28 -6.72 1.72 -0.18
CA VAL A 28 -6.75 2.28 1.19
C VAL A 28 -5.42 2.16 1.93
N GLN A 29 -4.46 1.38 1.44
CA GLN A 29 -3.17 1.24 2.11
C GLN A 29 -2.34 2.52 2.02
N GLY A 30 -1.71 2.84 3.14
CA GLY A 30 -0.85 4.00 3.26
C GLY A 30 -0.97 4.68 4.61
N GLU A 31 -0.31 5.83 4.68
CA GLU A 31 -0.44 6.75 5.80
C GLU A 31 -1.41 7.84 5.40
N TRP A 32 -2.38 8.11 6.26
CA TRP A 32 -3.42 9.10 6.05
C TRP A 32 -3.47 10.03 7.24
N LYS A 33 -3.62 11.32 6.99
CA LYS A 33 -3.68 12.34 8.04
C LYS A 33 -5.09 12.92 8.07
N GLY A 34 -5.78 12.69 9.17
CA GLY A 34 -7.01 13.39 9.51
C GLY A 34 -6.73 14.66 10.30
N LYS A 35 -7.80 15.35 10.71
CA LYS A 35 -7.71 16.61 11.47
C LYS A 35 -6.99 16.45 12.81
N HIS A 36 -7.31 15.38 13.54
CA HIS A 36 -6.80 15.13 14.90
C HIS A 36 -5.95 13.85 15.00
N ASN A 37 -6.06 12.94 14.03
CA ASN A 37 -5.46 11.60 14.11
C ASN A 37 -4.65 11.28 12.85
N LYS A 38 -3.70 10.34 12.98
CA LYS A 38 -2.98 9.75 11.85
C LYS A 38 -3.35 8.28 11.73
N TYR A 39 -3.76 7.87 10.54
CA TYR A 39 -4.14 6.49 10.22
C TYR A 39 -3.01 5.84 9.44
N ILE A 40 -2.58 4.65 9.86
CA ILE A 40 -1.59 3.85 9.15
C ILE A 40 -2.28 2.53 8.78
N ILE A 41 -2.70 2.42 7.53
CA ILE A 41 -3.44 1.27 7.01
C ILE A 41 -2.45 0.38 6.26
N LYS A 42 -2.25 -0.82 6.81
CA LYS A 42 -1.41 -1.88 6.24
C LYS A 42 -2.29 -2.94 5.59
N LYS A 43 -1.65 -4.04 5.16
CA LYS A 43 -2.36 -5.17 4.56
C LYS A 43 -3.49 -5.68 5.44
N ASP A 44 -3.26 -5.86 6.74
CA ASP A 44 -4.24 -6.54 7.62
C ASP A 44 -4.56 -5.75 8.90
N THR A 45 -3.94 -4.58 9.08
CA THR A 45 -4.09 -3.79 10.29
C THR A 45 -4.28 -2.31 9.98
N ILE A 46 -4.99 -1.64 10.88
CA ILE A 46 -5.16 -0.19 10.94
C ILE A 46 -4.55 0.27 12.27
N THR A 47 -3.63 1.23 12.22
CA THR A 47 -3.15 1.91 13.43
C THR A 47 -3.66 3.34 13.43
N ILE A 48 -4.35 3.73 14.49
CA ILE A 48 -4.82 5.10 14.73
C ILE A 48 -3.90 5.72 15.78
N LYS A 49 -3.11 6.71 15.36
CA LYS A 49 -2.25 7.48 16.27
C LYS A 49 -2.96 8.76 16.67
N TYR A 50 -3.16 8.95 17.97
CA TYR A 50 -3.76 10.15 18.52
C TYR A 50 -2.69 11.18 18.90
N GLN A 51 -3.06 12.46 18.98
CA GLN A 51 -2.14 13.54 19.36
C GLN A 51 -1.53 13.36 20.77
N ARG A 52 -2.19 12.62 21.65
CA ARG A 52 -1.73 12.37 23.03
C ARG A 52 -0.60 11.32 23.12
N GLY A 53 -0.20 10.73 22.00
CA GLY A 53 0.85 9.71 21.95
C GLY A 53 0.35 8.28 22.14
N ASP A 54 -0.94 8.10 22.40
CA ASP A 54 -1.59 6.80 22.41
C ASP A 54 -1.87 6.33 20.97
N ASP A 55 -1.76 5.01 20.77
CA ASP A 55 -1.98 4.36 19.49
C ASP A 55 -2.95 3.18 19.67
N ASP A 56 -4.07 3.18 18.94
CA ASP A 56 -4.94 2.01 18.84
C ASP A 56 -4.59 1.20 17.59
N VAL A 57 -4.62 -0.13 17.71
CA VAL A 57 -4.34 -1.04 16.60
C VAL A 57 -5.47 -2.04 16.42
N TYR A 58 -6.03 -2.05 15.22
CA TYR A 58 -7.12 -2.92 14.81
C TYR A 58 -6.67 -3.86 13.71
N ASN A 59 -7.23 -5.06 13.70
CA ASN A 59 -7.33 -5.87 12.49
C ASN A 59 -8.50 -5.36 11.64
N TYR A 60 -8.44 -5.57 10.32
CA TYR A 60 -9.57 -5.25 9.45
C TYR A 60 -9.71 -6.17 8.24
N GLU A 61 -10.94 -6.31 7.78
CA GLU A 61 -11.31 -7.07 6.59
C GLU A 61 -12.31 -6.28 5.74
N VAL A 62 -12.06 -6.24 4.42
CA VAL A 62 -13.01 -5.66 3.46
C VAL A 62 -14.02 -6.73 3.09
N VAL A 63 -15.27 -6.55 3.49
CA VAL A 63 -16.35 -7.53 3.29
C VAL A 63 -17.25 -7.22 2.10
N ASN A 64 -17.29 -5.96 1.65
CA ASN A 64 -18.02 -5.57 0.44
C ASN A 64 -17.32 -4.41 -0.27
N VAL A 65 -17.41 -4.40 -1.61
CA VAL A 65 -16.88 -3.36 -2.48
C VAL A 65 -17.95 -2.97 -3.48
N ASN A 66 -18.34 -1.69 -3.48
CA ASN A 66 -19.28 -1.12 -4.43
C ASN A 66 -18.72 0.20 -5.01
N GLY A 67 -18.03 0.09 -6.16
CA GLY A 67 -17.33 1.22 -6.75
C GLY A 67 -16.24 1.76 -5.80
N SER A 68 -16.40 3.01 -5.35
CA SER A 68 -15.50 3.66 -4.38
C SER A 68 -15.86 3.38 -2.92
N GLU A 69 -17.03 2.81 -2.65
CA GLU A 69 -17.48 2.44 -1.30
C GLU A 69 -16.94 1.07 -0.91
N LEU A 70 -16.42 0.99 0.32
CA LEU A 70 -15.88 -0.21 0.95
C LEU A 70 -16.61 -0.41 2.27
N THR A 71 -17.13 -1.61 2.50
CA THR A 71 -17.60 -2.02 3.83
C THR A 71 -16.50 -2.81 4.50
N ILE A 72 -16.15 -2.41 5.72
CA ILE A 72 -15.03 -2.95 6.46
C ILE A 72 -15.52 -3.42 7.83
N ASP A 73 -15.10 -4.62 8.22
CA ASP A 73 -15.19 -5.09 9.59
C ASP A 73 -13.84 -4.84 10.27
N LYS A 74 -13.83 -4.18 11.43
CA LYS A 74 -12.63 -3.95 12.25
C LYS A 74 -12.81 -4.51 13.67
N TRP A 75 -11.73 -4.99 14.27
CA TRP A 75 -11.70 -5.51 15.65
C TRP A 75 -10.31 -5.33 16.26
N PHE A 76 -10.18 -5.38 17.59
CA PHE A 76 -8.90 -5.12 18.24
C PHE A 76 -7.82 -6.13 17.85
N LYS A 77 -6.60 -5.63 17.66
CA LYS A 77 -5.47 -6.49 17.31
C LYS A 77 -5.12 -7.40 18.48
N GLY A 78 -5.06 -8.70 18.20
CA GLY A 78 -4.81 -9.75 19.20
C GLY A 78 -6.08 -10.56 19.50
N GLU A 79 -7.24 -10.06 19.11
CA GLU A 79 -8.51 -10.75 19.23
C GLU A 79 -8.82 -11.56 17.96
N LYS A 80 -9.54 -12.68 18.15
CA LYS A 80 -10.15 -13.41 17.04
C LYS A 80 -11.37 -12.63 16.57
N LYS A 81 -11.61 -12.63 15.26
CA LYS A 81 -12.85 -12.10 14.69
C LYS A 81 -14.02 -12.96 15.20
N GLY A 82 -14.69 -12.48 16.24
CA GLY A 82 -15.94 -13.03 16.75
C GLY A 82 -17.13 -12.27 16.18
N ASP A 83 -18.25 -12.34 16.88
CA ASP A 83 -19.45 -11.56 16.54
C ASP A 83 -19.31 -10.07 16.91
N ASP A 84 -18.40 -9.74 17.84
CA ASP A 84 -18.09 -8.38 18.27
C ASP A 84 -17.05 -7.73 17.33
N PHE A 85 -17.49 -7.31 16.15
CA PHE A 85 -16.72 -6.45 15.24
C PHE A 85 -17.46 -5.14 15.00
N GLU A 86 -16.72 -4.08 14.77
CA GLU A 86 -17.29 -2.80 14.35
C GLU A 86 -17.32 -2.75 12.82
N ARG A 87 -18.46 -2.37 12.25
CA ARG A 87 -18.63 -2.26 10.80
C ARG A 87 -18.65 -0.81 10.36
N GLU A 88 -17.69 -0.45 9.53
CA GLU A 88 -17.56 0.90 8.99
C GLU A 88 -17.74 0.92 7.48
N LYS A 89 -18.17 2.09 6.98
CA LYS A 89 -18.17 2.40 5.56
C LYS A 89 -17.05 3.36 5.24
N TRP A 90 -16.23 2.99 4.27
CA TRP A 90 -15.14 3.82 3.79
C TRP A 90 -15.37 4.19 2.34
N TYR A 91 -15.00 5.41 1.97
CA TYR A 91 -15.04 5.86 0.59
C TYR A 91 -13.64 6.25 0.16
N THR A 92 -13.21 5.75 -0.98
CA THR A 92 -11.91 6.09 -1.55
C THR A 92 -12.08 7.00 -2.74
N SER A 93 -11.37 8.13 -2.75
CA SER A 93 -11.22 8.97 -3.94
C SER A 93 -9.79 8.88 -4.43
N ASN A 94 -9.57 8.02 -5.44
CA ASN A 94 -8.25 7.87 -6.07
C ASN A 94 -7.76 9.18 -6.69
N HIS A 95 -8.67 10.03 -7.18
CA HIS A 95 -8.34 11.35 -7.74
C HIS A 95 -7.85 12.33 -6.67
N LYS A 96 -8.52 12.37 -5.51
CA LYS A 96 -8.19 13.31 -4.43
C LYS A 96 -7.15 12.77 -3.44
N LYS A 97 -6.79 11.48 -3.56
CA LYS A 97 -5.97 10.76 -2.58
C LYS A 97 -6.54 10.94 -1.17
N GLU A 98 -7.83 10.68 -1.06
CA GLU A 98 -8.64 10.92 0.12
C GLU A 98 -9.36 9.63 0.49
N ILE A 99 -9.47 9.38 1.80
CA ILE A 99 -10.39 8.40 2.37
C ILE A 99 -11.34 9.10 3.32
N SER A 100 -12.61 8.76 3.24
CA SER A 100 -13.64 9.19 4.17
C SER A 100 -14.13 7.97 4.94
N MET A 101 -13.95 7.96 6.25
CA MET A 101 -14.45 6.91 7.14
C MET A 101 -15.70 7.43 7.83
N TYR A 102 -16.72 6.60 7.94
CA TYR A 102 -17.96 6.93 8.61
C TYR A 102 -18.07 6.05 9.85
N ASP A 103 -18.21 6.68 11.01
CA ASP A 103 -18.57 5.97 12.24
C ASP A 103 -20.07 5.61 12.24
N GLU A 104 -20.49 4.86 13.26
CA GLU A 104 -21.89 4.44 13.43
C GLU A 104 -22.86 5.62 13.58
N GLU A 105 -22.37 6.78 13.99
CA GLU A 105 -23.11 8.03 14.15
C GLU A 105 -23.19 8.85 12.85
N GLY A 106 -22.51 8.40 11.79
CA GLY A 106 -22.46 9.03 10.48
C GLY A 106 -21.53 10.25 10.40
N GLN A 107 -20.65 10.45 11.39
CA GLN A 107 -19.65 11.51 11.31
C GLN A 107 -18.58 11.15 10.28
N VAL A 108 -18.28 12.10 9.41
CA VAL A 108 -17.28 11.92 8.36
C VAL A 108 -15.90 12.25 8.90
N ILE A 109 -15.04 11.25 8.96
CA ILE A 109 -13.61 11.42 9.21
C ILE A 109 -12.90 11.41 7.86
N GLU A 110 -12.58 12.60 7.36
CA GLU A 110 -11.73 12.76 6.18
C GLU A 110 -10.26 12.61 6.55
N ALA A 111 -9.55 11.75 5.82
CA ALA A 111 -8.11 11.61 5.93
C ALA A 111 -7.46 11.64 4.55
N TYR A 112 -6.35 12.37 4.46
CA TYR A 112 -5.66 12.62 3.19
C TYR A 112 -4.35 11.85 3.15
N LYS A 113 -4.02 11.26 1.99
CA LYS A 113 -2.82 10.44 1.84
C LYS A 113 -1.59 11.29 2.08
N VAL A 114 -0.78 10.91 3.06
CA VAL A 114 0.50 11.55 3.32
C VAL A 114 1.40 11.26 2.12
N LYS A 115 1.76 12.30 1.37
CA LYS A 115 2.81 12.20 0.36
C LYS A 115 4.09 11.80 1.08
N LYS A 116 4.52 10.55 0.93
CA LYS A 116 5.86 10.15 1.39
C LYS A 116 6.87 11.06 0.70
N PRO A 117 7.84 11.65 1.41
CA PRO A 117 8.93 12.34 0.76
C PRO A 117 9.59 11.33 -0.18
N THR A 118 9.57 11.60 -1.48
CA THR A 118 10.34 10.82 -2.44
C THR A 118 11.80 10.97 -2.07
N ASN A 119 12.40 9.90 -1.56
CA ASN A 119 13.82 9.88 -1.26
C ASN A 119 14.59 9.80 -2.58
N ASN A 120 14.71 10.95 -3.25
CA ASN A 120 15.30 11.07 -4.58
C ASN A 120 16.75 10.54 -4.61
N LEU A 121 17.44 10.56 -3.47
CA LEU A 121 18.79 10.01 -3.32
C LEU A 121 18.82 8.48 -3.47
N MET A 122 17.84 7.77 -2.91
CA MET A 122 17.71 6.33 -3.04
C MET A 122 17.43 5.93 -4.50
N TRP A 123 16.59 6.69 -5.20
CA TRP A 123 16.29 6.47 -6.62
C TRP A 123 17.49 6.74 -7.53
N MET A 124 18.27 7.79 -7.25
CA MET A 124 19.52 8.05 -7.98
C MET A 124 20.55 6.93 -7.76
N GLY A 125 20.63 6.36 -6.55
CA GLY A 125 21.47 5.20 -6.27
C GLY A 125 21.07 3.96 -7.09
N ILE A 126 19.77 3.66 -7.15
CA ILE A 126 19.25 2.52 -7.95
C ILE A 126 19.55 2.72 -9.45
N ILE A 127 19.32 3.93 -9.98
CA ILE A 127 19.61 4.26 -11.39
C ILE A 127 21.10 4.11 -11.69
N GLY A 128 21.98 4.59 -10.80
CA GLY A 128 23.44 4.46 -10.96
C GLY A 128 23.91 3.01 -11.03
N VAL A 129 23.35 2.14 -10.18
CA VAL A 129 23.66 0.69 -10.20
C VAL A 129 23.19 0.04 -11.50
N ILE A 130 22.00 0.38 -11.99
CA ILE A 130 21.49 -0.13 -13.28
C ILE A 130 22.41 0.29 -14.44
N ILE A 131 22.82 1.56 -14.49
CA ILE A 131 23.73 2.06 -15.53
C ILE A 131 25.09 1.32 -15.48
N ALA A 132 25.64 1.10 -14.30
CA ALA A 132 26.90 0.37 -14.14
C ALA A 132 26.80 -1.09 -14.59
N ILE A 133 25.68 -1.77 -14.29
CA ILE A 133 25.41 -3.14 -14.75
C ILE A 133 25.27 -3.18 -16.27
N VAL A 134 24.51 -2.26 -16.87
CA VAL A 134 24.34 -2.19 -18.33
C VAL A 134 25.66 -1.91 -19.02
N TYR A 135 26.47 -0.98 -18.51
CA TYR A 135 27.79 -0.67 -19.05
C TYR A 135 28.76 -1.85 -18.92
N GLY A 136 28.78 -2.53 -17.77
CA GLY A 136 29.60 -3.72 -17.56
C GLY A 136 29.23 -4.86 -18.52
N LEU A 137 27.94 -5.11 -18.72
CA LEU A 137 27.44 -6.12 -19.66
C LEU A 137 27.72 -5.75 -21.13
N TYR A 138 27.62 -4.47 -21.48
CA TYR A 138 28.00 -3.98 -22.81
C TYR A 138 29.49 -4.22 -23.09
N LYS A 139 30.35 -3.85 -22.13
CA LYS A 139 31.80 -3.99 -22.27
C LYS A 139 32.28 -5.45 -22.29
N LEU A 140 31.59 -6.34 -21.59
CA LEU A 140 31.85 -7.79 -21.64
C LEU A 140 31.38 -8.43 -22.96
N GLY A 141 30.39 -7.84 -23.63
CA GLY A 141 29.94 -8.28 -24.95
C GLY A 141 30.88 -7.89 -26.09
N ASP A 142 31.58 -6.75 -25.96
CA ASP A 142 32.59 -6.27 -26.93
C ASP A 142 33.95 -7.00 -26.80
N SER A 143 34.17 -7.75 -25.72
CA SER A 143 35.43 -8.50 -25.51
C SER A 143 35.40 -9.94 -26.02
N GLU A 144 34.30 -10.37 -26.66
CA GLU A 144 34.15 -11.71 -27.27
C GLU A 144 34.24 -11.69 -28.81
N GLU A 145 34.64 -10.57 -29.44
CA GLU A 145 35.09 -10.49 -30.86
C GLU A 145 36.61 -10.39 -30.95
#